data_AF-A0A845I2D0-F1
#
_entry.id   AF-A0A845I2D0-F1
#
_cell.length_a   1.000
_cell.length_b   1.000
_cell.length_c   1.000
_cell.angle_alpha   90.00
_cell.angle_beta   90.00
_cell.angle_gamma   90.00
#
_symmetry.space_group_name_H-M   'P 1'
#
loop_
_entity.id
_entity.type
_entity.pdbx_description
1 polymer ?
#
loop_
_entity_poly.entity_id
_entity_poly.type
_entity_poly.pdbx_seq_one_letter_code
_entity_poly.pdbx_strand_id
1 'polypeptide(L)'
;MNAQRYLGLAADARPHTLLDHVLLRQQLKNDAELSRALQLAPSSLSKIRHGRTGISAELMLRVHEVFEIPIAELKRLDAIHQQYLQRHPQPA
;
A
#
# COMPACT_ATOMS: atom_id res chain seq x y z
N MET A 1 2.76 19.27 -4.80
CA MET A 1 3.11 17.84 -4.75
C MET A 1 2.14 17.08 -5.65
N ASN A 2 2.56 16.69 -6.86
CA ASN A 2 1.68 16.06 -7.86
C ASN A 2 1.48 14.57 -7.55
N ALA A 3 0.22 14.18 -7.33
CA ALA A 3 -0.23 12.81 -7.09
C ALA A 3 0.09 11.83 -8.26
N GLN A 4 0.52 12.35 -9.40
CA GLN A 4 0.83 11.59 -10.63
C GLN A 4 2.13 10.77 -10.56
N ARG A 5 2.98 10.93 -9.53
CA ARG A 5 4.23 10.15 -9.40
C ARG A 5 4.11 8.86 -8.59
N TYR A 6 2.98 8.59 -7.94
CA TYR A 6 2.80 7.37 -7.14
C TYR A 6 2.37 6.14 -7.95
N LEU A 7 2.11 6.30 -9.25
CA LEU A 7 1.45 5.29 -10.09
C LEU A 7 2.40 4.39 -10.91
N GLY A 8 3.73 4.54 -10.79
CA GLY A 8 4.65 4.02 -11.82
C GLY A 8 5.84 3.16 -11.39
N LEU A 9 6.02 2.77 -10.13
CA LEU A 9 7.33 2.25 -9.67
C LEU A 9 7.30 1.01 -8.74
N ALA A 10 6.30 0.14 -8.85
CA ALA A 10 6.39 -1.20 -8.29
C ALA A 10 6.12 -2.23 -9.39
N ALA A 11 7.08 -3.14 -9.58
CA ALA A 11 7.30 -4.00 -10.74
C ALA A 11 6.21 -5.03 -11.10
N ASP A 12 4.96 -4.86 -10.66
CA ASP A 12 3.87 -5.81 -10.93
C ASP A 12 2.49 -5.11 -11.01
N ALA A 13 2.35 -4.21 -11.99
CA ALA A 13 1.14 -3.68 -12.65
C ALA A 13 -0.16 -3.35 -11.87
N ARG A 14 -0.19 -3.33 -10.52
CA ARG A 14 -1.38 -2.97 -9.72
C ARG A 14 -1.04 -1.93 -8.64
N PRO A 15 -1.34 -0.65 -8.91
CA PRO A 15 -1.00 0.43 -7.99
C PRO A 15 -1.84 0.35 -6.71
N HIS A 16 -1.17 0.47 -5.58
CA HIS A 16 -1.80 0.62 -4.27
C HIS A 16 -1.15 1.82 -3.56
N THR A 17 -1.89 2.93 -3.48
CA THR A 17 -1.36 4.24 -3.07
C THR A 17 -0.58 4.22 -1.75
N LEU A 18 -1.10 3.54 -0.71
CA LEU A 18 -0.39 3.40 0.56
C LEU A 18 0.89 2.56 0.44
N LEU A 19 0.81 1.34 -0.10
CA LEU A 19 1.96 0.44 -0.18
C LEU A 19 3.05 0.99 -1.09
N ASP A 20 2.69 1.60 -2.22
CA ASP A 20 3.64 2.23 -3.14
C ASP A 20 4.32 3.45 -2.50
N HIS A 21 3.57 4.22 -1.70
CA HIS A 21 4.15 5.30 -0.91
C HIS A 21 5.19 4.78 0.10
N VAL A 22 4.88 3.67 0.79
CA VAL A 22 5.81 3.05 1.73
C VAL A 22 7.07 2.54 1.01
N LEU A 23 6.91 1.81 -0.09
CA LEU A 23 8.04 1.31 -0.89
C LEU A 23 8.96 2.45 -1.32
N LEU A 24 8.39 3.53 -1.87
CA LEU A 24 9.16 4.68 -2.35
C LEU A 24 9.84 5.45 -1.20
N ARG A 25 9.12 5.72 -0.11
CA ARG A 25 9.64 6.50 1.03
C ARG A 25 10.77 5.75 1.75
N GLN A 26 10.67 4.43 1.82
CA GLN A 26 11.63 3.58 2.53
C GLN A 26 12.67 2.94 1.61
N GLN A 27 12.67 3.29 0.32
CA GLN A 27 13.59 2.78 -0.70
C GLN A 27 13.60 1.24 -0.80
N LEU A 28 12.45 0.62 -0.54
CA LEU A 28 12.27 -0.82 -0.67
C LEU A 28 12.09 -1.18 -2.14
N LYS A 29 12.76 -2.23 -2.59
CA LYS A 29 12.79 -2.64 -4.01
C LYS A 29 11.49 -3.26 -4.47
N ASN A 30 10.80 -3.99 -3.59
CA ASN A 30 9.62 -4.76 -3.95
C ASN A 30 8.79 -5.18 -2.72
N ASP A 31 7.66 -5.81 -3.01
CA ASP A 31 6.75 -6.35 -2.01
C ASP A 31 7.36 -7.44 -1.14
N ALA A 32 8.34 -8.20 -1.61
CA ALA A 32 8.97 -9.22 -0.78
C ALA A 32 9.77 -8.57 0.37
N GLU A 33 10.47 -7.46 0.10
CA GLU A 33 11.13 -6.66 1.14
C GLU A 33 10.10 -6.02 2.08
N LEU A 34 9.01 -5.47 1.55
CA LEU A 34 7.91 -4.91 2.36
C LEU A 34 7.25 -5.97 3.25
N SER A 35 7.02 -7.16 2.72
CA SER A 35 6.45 -8.31 3.44
C SER A 35 7.31 -8.70 4.64
N ARG A 36 8.63 -8.73 4.43
CA ARG A 36 9.61 -9.05 5.49
C ARG A 36 9.65 -7.96 6.55
N ALA A 37 9.67 -6.69 6.14
CA ALA A 37 9.67 -5.55 7.06
C ALA A 37 8.40 -5.52 7.93
N LEU A 38 7.23 -5.80 7.34
CA LEU A 38 5.95 -5.82 8.04
C LEU A 38 5.60 -7.17 8.69
N GLN A 39 6.49 -8.16 8.63
CA GLN A 39 6.24 -9.54 9.08
C GLN A 39 4.89 -10.09 8.57
N LEU A 40 4.54 -9.74 7.34
CA LEU A 40 3.35 -10.23 6.67
C LEU A 40 3.71 -11.39 5.74
N ALA A 41 2.73 -12.25 5.47
CA ALA A 41 2.83 -13.21 4.39
C ALA A 41 2.74 -12.48 3.03
N PRO A 42 3.53 -12.87 2.01
CA PRO A 42 3.44 -12.30 0.67
C PRO A 42 2.04 -12.40 0.06
N SER A 43 1.31 -13.48 0.39
CA SER A 43 -0.07 -13.68 -0.05
C SER A 43 -1.06 -12.65 0.52
N SER A 44 -0.79 -12.10 1.70
CA SER A 44 -1.58 -11.03 2.31
C SER A 44 -1.38 -9.71 1.56
N LEU A 45 -0.12 -9.32 1.30
CA LEU A 45 0.18 -8.13 0.50
C LEU A 45 -0.38 -8.24 -0.92
N SER A 46 -0.28 -9.41 -1.52
CA SER A 46 -0.91 -9.68 -2.82
C SER A 46 -2.41 -9.42 -2.77
N LYS A 47 -3.16 -10.00 -1.82
CA LYS A 47 -4.61 -9.75 -1.70
C LYS A 47 -4.95 -8.28 -1.51
N ILE A 48 -4.13 -7.53 -0.78
CA ILE A 48 -4.29 -6.10 -0.56
C ILE A 48 -4.10 -5.32 -1.86
N ARG A 49 -3.00 -5.55 -2.60
CA ARG A 49 -2.79 -4.93 -3.93
C ARG A 49 -3.89 -5.24 -4.92
N HIS A 50 -4.42 -6.46 -4.82
CA HIS A 50 -5.53 -6.93 -5.62
C HIS A 50 -6.89 -6.41 -5.15
N GLY A 51 -6.96 -5.51 -4.16
CA GLY A 51 -8.23 -4.97 -3.65
C GLY A 51 -9.18 -6.03 -3.07
N ARG A 52 -8.71 -7.28 -2.88
CA ARG A 52 -9.50 -8.39 -2.32
C ARG A 52 -9.65 -8.28 -0.81
N THR A 53 -8.77 -7.52 -0.17
CA THR A 53 -8.80 -7.25 1.27
C THR A 53 -8.30 -5.83 1.49
N GLY A 54 -9.03 -5.03 2.26
CA GLY A 54 -8.58 -3.69 2.63
C GLY A 54 -7.43 -3.72 3.64
N ILE A 55 -6.83 -2.55 3.89
CA ILE A 55 -5.86 -2.39 4.97
C ILE A 55 -6.58 -2.49 6.31
N SER A 56 -6.21 -3.47 7.13
CA SER A 56 -6.73 -3.59 8.50
C SER A 56 -6.12 -2.53 9.41
N ALA A 57 -6.80 -2.22 10.53
CA ALA A 57 -6.27 -1.33 11.55
C ALA A 57 -4.94 -1.84 12.13
N GLU A 58 -4.80 -3.16 12.33
CA GLU A 58 -3.56 -3.79 12.80
C GLU A 58 -2.40 -3.56 11.82
N LEU A 59 -2.64 -3.77 10.51
CA LEU A 59 -1.60 -3.53 9.52
C LEU A 59 -1.24 -2.05 9.45
N MET A 60 -2.22 -1.15 9.53
CA MET A 60 -1.97 0.29 9.54
C MET A 60 -1.12 0.71 10.74
N LEU A 61 -1.39 0.17 11.92
CA LEU A 61 -0.57 0.40 13.12
C LEU A 61 0.85 -0.15 12.92
N ARG A 62 0.99 -1.35 12.37
CA ARG A 62 2.31 -1.94 12.09
C ARG A 62 3.13 -1.10 11.11
N VAL A 63 2.51 -0.57 10.05
CA VAL A 63 3.17 0.35 9.12
C VAL A 63 3.61 1.63 9.83
N HIS A 64 2.78 2.16 10.73
CA HIS A 64 3.14 3.32 11.53
C HIS A 64 4.36 3.05 12.42
N GLU A 65 4.37 1.92 13.13
CA GLU A 65 5.45 1.55 14.06
C GLU A 65 6.77 1.23 13.36
N VAL A 66 6.73 0.48 12.25
CA VAL A 66 7.93 0.02 11.55
C VAL A 66 8.59 1.15 10.73
N PHE A 67 7.79 2.06 10.18
CA PHE A 67 8.27 3.05 9.22
C PHE A 67 8.12 4.50 9.70
N GLU A 68 7.65 4.69 10.94
CA GLU A 68 7.43 6.00 11.57
C GLU A 68 6.56 6.95 10.73
N ILE A 69 5.60 6.38 9.98
CA ILE A 69 4.67 7.16 9.15
C ILE A 69 3.44 7.49 10.00
N PRO A 70 3.05 8.76 10.16
CA PRO A 70 1.88 9.13 10.96
C PRO A 70 0.60 8.41 10.50
N ILE A 71 -0.19 7.88 11.45
CA ILE A 71 -1.46 7.20 11.14
C ILE A 71 -2.39 8.09 10.30
N ALA A 72 -2.41 9.40 10.55
CA ALA A 72 -3.20 10.34 9.77
C ALA A 72 -2.80 10.39 8.28
N GLU A 73 -1.50 10.25 7.98
CA GLU A 73 -0.98 10.17 6.61
C GLU A 73 -1.39 8.84 5.97
N LEU A 74 -1.26 7.73 6.69
CA LEU A 74 -1.68 6.40 6.23
C LEU A 74 -3.17 6.36 5.90
N LYS A 75 -4.03 6.91 6.76
CA LYS A 75 -5.48 7.03 6.52
C LYS A 75 -5.79 7.84 5.25
N ARG A 76 -5.04 8.92 5.00
CA ARG A 76 -5.20 9.73 3.78
C ARG A 76 -4.84 8.93 2.54
N LEU A 77 -3.72 8.20 2.58
CA LEU A 77 -3.27 7.36 1.46
C LEU A 77 -4.24 6.22 1.18
N ASP A 78 -4.77 5.58 2.22
CA ASP A 78 -5.80 4.54 2.09
C ASP A 78 -7.10 5.11 1.52
N ALA A 79 -7.57 6.27 1.99
CA ALA A 79 -8.76 6.94 1.45
C ALA A 79 -8.63 7.25 -0.05
N ILE A 80 -7.45 7.71 -0.50
CA ILE A 80 -7.14 7.92 -1.93
C ILE A 80 -7.23 6.59 -2.70
N HIS A 81 -6.71 5.51 -2.14
CA HIS A 81 -6.78 4.19 -2.77
C HIS A 81 -8.22 3.66 -2.85
N GLN A 82 -9.01 3.78 -1.78
CA GLN A 82 -10.42 3.39 -1.78
C GLN A 82 -11.21 4.17 -2.83
N GLN A 83 -10.95 5.48 -2.97
CA GLN A 83 -11.55 6.30 -4.03
C GLN A 83 -11.12 5.84 -5.43
N TYR A 84 -9.88 5.37 -5.61
CA TYR A 84 -9.43 4.77 -6.87
C TYR A 84 -10.19 3.46 -7.17
N LEU A 85 -10.32 2.56 -6.19
CA LEU A 85 -11.06 1.30 -6.36
C LEU A 85 -12.54 1.53 -6.68
N GLN A 86 -13.17 2.54 -6.08
CA GLN A 86 -14.55 2.93 -6.40
C GLN A 86 -14.72 3.37 -7.86
N ARG A 87 -13.70 3.99 -8.45
CA ARG A 87 -13.70 4.43 -9.86
C ARG A 87 -13.28 3.34 -10.83
N HIS A 88 -12.52 2.37 -10.35
CA HIS A 88 -11.96 1.26 -11.12
C HIS A 88 -12.23 -0.06 -10.40
N PRO A 89 -13.49 -0.53 -10.36
CA PRO A 89 -13.83 -1.78 -9.70
C PRO A 89 -13.10 -2.94 -10.39
N GLN A 90 -12.48 -3.82 -9.60
CA GLN A 90 -11.81 -4.99 -10.15
C GLN A 90 -12.86 -6.04 -10.57
N PRO A 91 -12.68 -6.69 -11.73
CA PRO A 91 -13.54 -7.82 -12.10
C PRO A 91 -13.38 -8.93 -11.06
N ALA A 92 -14.51 -9.57 -10.75
CA ALA A 92 -14.60 -10.68 -9.79
C ALA A 92 -13.71 -11.87 -10.19
#